data_AF-A0A271IV64-F1
#
_entry.id   AF-A0A271IV64-F1
#
_cell.length_a   1.000
_cell.length_b   1.000
_cell.length_c   1.000
_cell.angle_alpha   90.00
_cell.angle_beta   90.00
_cell.angle_gamma   90.00
#
_symmetry.space_group_name_H-M   'P 1'
#
loop_
_entity.id
_entity.type
_entity.pdbx_description
1 polymer ?
#
loop_
_entity_poly.entity_id
_entity_poly.type
_entity_poly.pdbx_seq_one_letter_code
_entity_poly.pdbx_strand_id
1 'polypeptide(L)'
;MASHRIKIVCEAGTDPFDGTQLDRAEEVLEVDAPSLWEARTAATRQMALSPMGRLLKFYDSDTGKEIASRPPAPLREAVFALDGLPGTYQGFTRGESWNGFAVPYFLLPVAKRVASDIAAHTSKGQWAYEAAEDVIRTFDPIEGEWEEWRSTPGGEAPLYGVGARAWTWEEKLCAPGPSSD
;
A
#
# COMPACT_ATOMS: atom_id res chain seq x y z
N MET A 1 23.36 1.52 20.37
CA MET A 1 21.96 1.67 19.92
C MET A 1 21.25 2.53 20.94
N ALA A 2 20.29 3.35 20.54
CA ALA A 2 19.53 4.17 21.49
C ALA A 2 18.36 3.33 22.04
N SER A 3 18.04 3.48 23.33
CA SER A 3 16.81 2.93 23.91
C SER A 3 15.70 3.96 23.80
N HIS A 4 14.51 3.52 23.38
CA HIS A 4 13.33 4.36 23.21
C HIS A 4 12.14 3.79 23.99
N ARG A 5 11.40 4.66 24.68
CA ARG A 5 10.16 4.29 25.38
C ARG A 5 8.95 4.63 24.52
N ILE A 6 8.28 3.60 24.02
CA ILE A 6 7.14 3.72 23.11
C ILE A 6 5.85 3.41 23.87
N LYS A 7 4.97 4.40 24.02
CA LYS A 7 3.62 4.21 24.53
C LYS A 7 2.69 3.83 23.38
N ILE A 8 2.02 2.70 23.53
CA ILE A 8 1.05 2.15 22.58
C ILE A 8 -0.34 2.37 23.18
N VAL A 9 -1.26 2.89 22.38
CA VAL A 9 -2.64 3.11 22.77
C VAL A 9 -3.53 2.40 21.76
N CYS A 10 -4.29 1.41 22.25
CA CYS A 10 -5.42 0.83 21.54
C CYS A 10 -6.66 1.60 21.95
N GLU A 11 -7.27 2.34 21.03
CA GLU A 11 -8.54 3.02 21.31
C GLU A 11 -9.68 2.00 21.47
N ALA A 12 -10.73 2.38 22.20
CA ALA A 12 -11.93 1.56 22.30
C ALA A 12 -12.55 1.33 20.92
N GLY A 13 -13.14 0.15 20.70
CA GLY A 13 -13.66 -0.25 19.39
C GLY A 13 -14.54 -1.49 19.46
N THR A 14 -15.06 -1.91 18.31
CA THR A 14 -15.88 -3.13 18.20
C THR A 14 -15.05 -4.22 17.54
N ASP A 15 -15.03 -5.41 18.15
CA ASP A 15 -14.39 -6.59 17.57
C ASP A 15 -15.09 -6.96 16.24
N PRO A 16 -14.37 -7.04 15.11
CA PRO A 16 -14.98 -7.28 13.81
C PRO A 16 -15.45 -8.74 13.61
N PHE A 17 -15.06 -9.67 14.48
CA PHE A 17 -15.42 -11.08 14.36
C PHE A 17 -16.70 -11.43 15.12
N ASP A 18 -16.86 -10.90 16.33
CA ASP A 18 -17.99 -11.24 17.20
C ASP A 18 -18.85 -10.04 17.63
N GLY A 19 -18.45 -8.81 17.28
CA GLY A 19 -19.20 -7.60 17.60
C GLY A 19 -19.05 -7.11 19.04
N THR A 20 -18.16 -7.72 19.83
CA THR A 20 -17.94 -7.34 21.23
C THR A 20 -17.33 -5.94 21.33
N GLN A 21 -17.75 -5.14 22.31
CA GLN A 21 -17.09 -3.85 22.60
C GLN A 21 -15.79 -4.09 23.37
N LEU A 22 -14.71 -3.51 22.87
CA LEU A 22 -13.37 -3.58 23.44
C LEU A 22 -13.01 -2.22 24.04
N ASP A 23 -12.54 -2.23 25.29
CA ASP A 23 -12.10 -1.02 25.97
C ASP A 23 -10.76 -0.51 25.44
N ARG A 24 -10.51 0.77 25.73
CA ARG A 24 -9.22 1.42 25.51
C ARG A 24 -8.15 0.75 26.38
N ALA A 25 -7.01 0.43 25.77
CA ALA A 25 -5.87 -0.15 26.46
C ALA A 25 -4.60 0.63 26.17
N GLU A 26 -3.69 0.68 27.13
CA GLU A 26 -2.39 1.34 27.00
C GLU A 26 -1.27 0.41 27.48
N GLU A 27 -0.13 0.43 26.79
CA GLU A 27 1.07 -0.31 27.15
C GLU A 27 2.30 0.56 26.85
N VAL A 28 3.37 0.44 27.64
CA VAL A 28 4.63 1.14 27.38
C VAL A 28 5.72 0.09 27.20
N LEU A 29 6.37 0.09 26.04
CA LEU A 29 7.47 -0.81 25.70
C LEU A 29 8.78 -0.03 25.66
N GLU A 30 9.86 -0.66 26.13
CA GLU A 30 11.22 -0.17 25.96
C GLU A 30 11.89 -0.95 24.82
N VAL A 31 12.41 -0.23 23.82
CA VAL A 31 12.89 -0.82 22.58
C VAL A 31 14.23 -0.20 22.18
N ASP A 32 15.24 -1.05 21.99
CA ASP A 32 16.52 -0.63 21.42
C ASP A 32 16.41 -0.52 19.89
N ALA A 33 16.64 0.68 19.35
CA ALA A 33 16.61 0.95 17.92
C ALA A 33 17.51 2.15 17.57
N PRO A 34 17.90 2.33 16.30
CA PRO A 34 18.66 3.50 15.88
C PRO A 34 17.78 4.75 15.67
N SER A 35 16.44 4.62 15.66
CA SER A 35 15.51 5.75 15.54
C SER A 35 14.15 5.47 16.20
N LEU A 36 13.40 6.53 16.52
CA LEU A 36 12.02 6.44 17.04
C LEU A 36 11.07 5.67 16.10
N TRP A 37 11.27 5.79 14.80
CA TRP A 37 10.48 5.06 13.80
C TRP A 37 10.74 3.54 13.88
N GLU A 38 12.01 3.16 13.92
CA GLU A 38 12.39 1.75 14.03
C GLU A 38 11.96 1.17 15.37
N ALA A 39 12.04 1.97 16.45
CA ALA A 39 11.49 1.60 17.75
C ALA A 39 9.97 1.36 17.69
N ARG A 40 9.18 2.21 17.01
CA ARG A 40 7.74 1.99 16.76
C ARG A 40 7.48 0.69 16.00
N THR A 41 8.23 0.42 14.93
CA THR A 41 8.07 -0.81 14.13
C THR A 41 8.38 -2.06 14.96
N ALA A 42 9.44 -2.01 15.77
CA ALA A 42 9.80 -3.10 16.67
C ALA A 42 8.78 -3.25 17.82
N ALA A 43 8.29 -2.15 18.41
CA ALA A 43 7.23 -2.16 19.41
C ALA A 43 5.96 -2.85 18.90
N THR A 44 5.58 -2.60 17.63
CA THR A 44 4.43 -3.28 17.00
C THR A 44 4.61 -4.80 16.95
N ARG A 45 5.84 -5.30 16.74
CA ARG A 45 6.15 -6.74 16.72
C ARG A 45 6.15 -7.35 18.13
N GLN A 46 6.43 -6.55 19.14
CA GLN A 46 6.48 -6.97 20.55
C GLN A 46 5.14 -6.81 21.29
N MET A 47 4.11 -6.25 20.63
CA MET A 47 2.81 -6.00 21.23
C MET A 47 2.18 -7.27 21.79
N ALA A 48 1.76 -7.22 23.06
CA ALA A 48 0.94 -8.25 23.70
C ALA A 48 -0.57 -7.96 23.55
N LEU A 49 -0.96 -6.74 23.18
CA LEU A 49 -2.35 -6.35 22.94
C LEU A 49 -2.84 -6.87 21.57
N SER A 50 -4.07 -7.40 21.52
CA SER A 50 -4.77 -7.73 20.26
C SER A 50 -5.42 -6.47 19.68
N PRO A 51 -4.92 -5.88 18.59
CA PRO A 51 -5.49 -4.65 18.02
C PRO A 51 -6.79 -4.90 17.22
N MET A 52 -7.40 -6.09 17.30
CA MET A 52 -8.58 -6.43 16.50
C MET A 52 -9.70 -5.41 16.69
N GLY A 53 -10.11 -4.74 15.61
CA GLY A 53 -11.15 -3.70 15.63
C GLY A 53 -10.76 -2.38 16.29
N ARG A 54 -9.50 -2.22 16.75
CA ARG A 54 -9.03 -1.05 17.51
C ARG A 54 -8.02 -0.22 16.73
N LEU A 55 -8.15 1.10 16.84
CA LEU A 55 -7.15 2.01 16.29
C LEU A 55 -5.90 2.01 17.17
N LEU A 56 -4.75 1.73 16.57
CA LEU A 56 -3.45 1.83 17.21
C LEU A 56 -2.84 3.20 17.02
N LYS A 57 -2.43 3.82 18.13
CA LYS A 57 -1.61 5.03 18.14
C LYS A 57 -0.34 4.78 18.94
N PHE A 58 0.74 5.39 18.48
CA PHE A 58 2.06 5.27 19.10
C PHE A 58 2.50 6.66 19.55
N TYR A 59 3.06 6.74 20.74
CA TYR A 59 3.54 7.98 21.33
C TYR A 59 4.96 7.77 21.84
N ASP A 60 5.77 8.81 21.70
CA ASP A 60 7.02 8.91 22.44
C ASP A 60 6.65 9.15 23.91
N SER A 61 7.03 8.22 24.80
CA SER A 61 6.65 8.30 26.21
C SER A 61 7.30 9.49 26.93
N ASP A 62 8.42 9.99 26.44
CA ASP A 62 9.15 11.07 27.10
C ASP A 62 8.60 12.44 26.70
N THR A 63 8.16 12.58 25.44
CA THR A 63 7.64 13.86 24.93
C THR A 63 6.11 13.93 24.85
N GLY A 64 5.42 12.79 24.94
CA GLY A 64 3.96 12.68 24.76
C GLY A 64 3.47 12.93 23.34
N LYS A 65 4.38 13.15 22.38
CA LYS A 65 4.03 13.41 20.98
C LYS A 65 3.67 12.10 20.27
N GLU A 66 2.61 12.14 19.47
CA GLU A 66 2.24 11.02 18.61
C GLU A 66 3.36 10.78 17.59
N ILE A 67 3.87 9.55 17.56
CA ILE A 67 4.78 9.05 16.54
C ILE A 67 3.92 8.67 15.36
N ALA A 68 3.59 9.68 14.55
CA ALA A 68 2.84 9.50 13.33
C ALA A 68 3.52 8.46 12.43
N SER A 69 2.71 7.72 11.67
CA SER A 69 3.21 6.94 10.54
C SER A 69 4.10 7.84 9.69
N ARG A 70 5.28 7.34 9.28
CA ARG A 70 6.16 8.09 8.39
C ARG A 70 5.31 8.61 7.21
N PRO A 71 5.35 9.91 6.89
CA PRO A 71 4.66 10.38 5.71
C PRO A 71 5.14 9.53 4.53
N PRO A 72 4.22 9.05 3.70
CA PRO A 72 4.59 8.16 2.61
C PRO A 72 5.65 8.86 1.76
N ALA A 73 6.71 8.13 1.38
CA ALA A 73 7.81 8.71 0.61
C ALA A 73 7.27 9.42 -0.64
N PRO A 74 7.93 10.48 -1.13
CA PRO A 74 7.46 11.17 -2.33
C PRO A 74 7.36 10.18 -3.50
N LEU A 75 6.36 10.40 -4.36
CA LEU A 75 6.25 9.62 -5.59
C LEU A 75 7.47 9.92 -6.47
N ARG A 76 8.04 8.86 -7.05
CA ARG A 76 9.05 8.94 -8.10
C ARG A 76 8.61 8.14 -9.31
N GLU A 77 9.05 8.57 -10.47
CA GLU A 77 8.85 7.84 -11.71
C GLU A 77 9.67 6.54 -11.73
N ALA A 78 9.11 5.51 -12.37
CA ALA A 78 9.75 4.24 -12.65
C ALA A 78 9.03 3.47 -13.76
N VAL A 79 9.65 2.39 -14.22
CA VAL A 79 9.06 1.45 -15.19
C VAL A 79 8.72 0.15 -14.48
N PHE A 80 7.52 -0.36 -14.73
CA PHE A 80 7.01 -1.56 -14.09
C PHE A 80 6.68 -2.63 -15.12
N ALA A 81 6.81 -3.90 -14.74
CA ALA A 81 6.19 -5.02 -15.44
C ALA A 81 5.27 -5.77 -14.49
N LEU A 82 4.23 -6.37 -15.04
CA LEU A 82 3.33 -7.25 -14.31
C LEU A 82 3.74 -8.69 -14.61
N ASP A 83 3.86 -9.51 -13.58
CA ASP A 83 4.14 -10.94 -13.78
C ASP A 83 3.05 -11.58 -14.68
N GLY A 84 3.47 -12.41 -15.62
CA GLY A 84 2.60 -13.00 -16.64
C GLY A 84 2.27 -12.11 -17.85
N LEU A 85 2.52 -10.79 -17.80
CA LEU A 85 2.33 -9.91 -18.97
C LEU A 85 3.67 -9.54 -19.64
N PRO A 86 3.73 -9.49 -20.99
CA PRO A 86 4.96 -9.12 -21.69
C PRO A 86 5.24 -7.60 -21.69
N GLY A 87 4.28 -6.77 -21.25
CA GLY A 87 4.35 -5.32 -21.33
C GLY A 87 5.11 -4.66 -20.17
N THR A 88 5.72 -3.51 -20.46
CA THR A 88 6.19 -2.55 -19.45
C THR A 88 5.37 -1.27 -19.45
N TYR A 89 5.30 -0.64 -18.27
CA TYR A 89 4.39 0.46 -17.99
C TYR A 89 5.12 1.55 -17.21
N GLN A 90 5.12 2.77 -17.73
CA GLN A 90 5.64 3.94 -17.03
C GLN A 90 4.66 4.35 -15.92
N GLY A 91 5.12 4.46 -14.68
CA GLY A 91 4.29 4.84 -13.56
C GLY A 91 5.08 5.50 -12.44
N PHE A 92 4.50 5.46 -11.24
CA PHE A 92 5.05 6.06 -10.04
C PHE A 92 5.03 5.07 -8.87
N THR A 93 6.01 5.18 -7.98
CA THR A 93 6.08 4.41 -6.73
C THR A 93 6.63 5.29 -5.61
N ARG A 94 6.42 4.89 -4.36
CA ARG A 94 7.08 5.47 -3.20
C ARG A 94 8.22 4.57 -2.68
N GLY A 95 8.61 3.57 -3.46
CA GLY A 95 9.65 2.60 -3.12
C GLY A 95 9.15 1.44 -2.26
N GLU A 96 7.84 1.16 -2.28
CA GLU A 96 7.28 0.00 -1.61
C GLU A 96 7.75 -1.30 -2.26
N SER A 97 7.93 -2.35 -1.45
CA SER A 97 8.15 -3.71 -1.94
C SER A 97 6.80 -4.32 -2.37
N TRP A 98 6.65 -4.69 -3.65
CA TRP A 98 5.39 -5.21 -4.21
C TRP A 98 5.21 -6.70 -3.89
N ASN A 99 4.77 -6.97 -2.67
CA ASN A 99 4.44 -8.31 -2.16
C ASN A 99 2.93 -8.65 -2.33
N GLY A 100 2.28 -8.10 -3.35
CA GLY A 100 0.85 -8.21 -3.58
C GLY A 100 0.00 -7.13 -2.91
N PHE A 101 0.47 -6.41 -1.88
CA PHE A 101 -0.33 -5.35 -1.24
C PHE A 101 -0.07 -3.95 -1.79
N ALA A 102 1.16 -3.68 -2.22
CA ALA A 102 1.54 -2.42 -2.84
C ALA A 102 1.43 -2.51 -4.37
N VAL A 103 1.09 -1.40 -5.01
CA VAL A 103 1.06 -1.27 -6.47
C VAL A 103 1.78 -0.03 -6.95
N PRO A 104 2.30 -0.07 -8.17
CA PRO A 104 2.61 1.14 -8.90
C PRO A 104 1.34 1.95 -9.17
N TYR A 105 1.55 3.25 -9.30
CA TYR A 105 0.52 4.22 -9.64
C TYR A 105 0.69 4.69 -11.07
N PHE A 106 -0.38 4.74 -11.84
CA PHE A 106 -0.32 5.07 -13.27
C PHE A 106 -1.20 6.27 -13.60
N LEU A 107 -0.78 7.08 -14.56
CA LEU A 107 -1.67 8.05 -15.20
C LEU A 107 -2.74 7.32 -16.02
N LEU A 108 -3.90 7.95 -16.22
CA LEU A 108 -5.06 7.35 -16.88
C LEU A 108 -4.73 6.61 -18.20
N PRO A 109 -3.93 7.16 -19.14
CA PRO A 109 -3.61 6.45 -20.38
C PRO A 109 -2.86 5.12 -20.15
N VAL A 110 -1.91 5.11 -19.21
CA VAL A 110 -1.15 3.91 -18.88
C VAL A 110 -2.02 2.94 -18.09
N ALA A 111 -2.83 3.44 -17.16
CA ALA A 111 -3.74 2.63 -16.37
C ALA A 111 -4.78 1.88 -17.24
N LYS A 112 -5.33 2.55 -18.26
CA LYS A 112 -6.19 1.92 -19.29
C LYS A 112 -5.47 0.84 -20.06
N ARG A 113 -4.21 1.07 -20.44
CA ARG A 113 -3.38 0.07 -21.11
C ARG A 113 -3.15 -1.15 -20.22
N VAL A 114 -2.80 -0.95 -18.95
CA VAL A 114 -2.64 -2.05 -17.96
C VAL A 114 -3.92 -2.87 -17.87
N ALA A 115 -5.08 -2.23 -17.68
CA ALA A 115 -6.36 -2.93 -17.58
C ALA A 115 -6.71 -3.71 -18.86
N SER A 116 -6.42 -3.12 -20.02
CA SER A 116 -6.58 -3.79 -21.32
C SER A 116 -5.68 -5.01 -21.47
N ASP A 117 -4.41 -4.91 -21.08
CA ASP A 117 -3.44 -5.99 -21.19
C ASP A 117 -3.78 -7.13 -20.21
N ILE A 118 -4.25 -6.82 -18.99
CA ILE A 118 -4.78 -7.80 -18.03
C ILE A 118 -6.00 -8.52 -18.61
N ALA A 119 -6.98 -7.78 -19.13
CA ALA A 119 -8.18 -8.37 -19.71
C ALA A 119 -7.86 -9.27 -20.92
N ALA A 120 -6.90 -8.88 -21.76
CA ALA A 120 -6.47 -9.67 -22.91
C ALA A 120 -5.71 -10.94 -22.53
N HIS A 121 -5.08 -10.98 -21.36
CA HIS A 121 -4.32 -12.14 -20.89
C HIS A 121 -5.20 -13.30 -20.42
N THR A 122 -6.45 -13.02 -20.06
CA THR A 122 -7.41 -14.04 -19.63
C THR A 122 -8.47 -14.26 -20.70
N SER A 123 -8.85 -15.52 -20.97
CA SER A 123 -9.77 -15.87 -22.07
C SER A 123 -11.19 -15.28 -21.93
N LYS A 124 -11.53 -14.80 -20.73
CA LYS A 124 -12.81 -14.17 -20.39
C LYS A 124 -12.62 -12.79 -19.75
N GLY A 125 -11.41 -12.23 -19.81
CA GLY A 125 -11.13 -10.93 -19.21
C GLY A 125 -11.91 -9.82 -19.88
N GLN A 126 -12.36 -8.87 -19.07
CA GLN A 126 -13.03 -7.67 -19.53
C GLN A 126 -12.47 -6.48 -18.76
N TRP A 127 -12.53 -5.30 -19.37
CA TRP A 127 -12.21 -4.07 -18.68
C TRP A 127 -13.09 -2.93 -19.17
N ALA A 128 -13.27 -1.93 -18.32
CA ALA A 128 -14.00 -0.71 -18.65
C ALA A 128 -13.37 0.49 -17.93
N TYR A 129 -13.64 1.69 -18.45
CA TYR A 129 -13.37 2.93 -17.75
C TYR A 129 -14.65 3.73 -17.66
N GLU A 130 -15.10 4.03 -16.45
CA GLU A 130 -16.32 4.80 -16.20
C GLU A 130 -15.98 6.22 -15.81
N ALA A 131 -16.08 7.12 -16.80
CA ALA A 131 -15.66 8.51 -16.65
C ALA A 131 -16.46 9.29 -15.59
N ALA A 132 -17.72 8.91 -15.35
CA ALA A 132 -18.58 9.58 -14.35
C ALA A 132 -18.11 9.33 -12.91
N GLU A 133 -17.51 8.16 -12.65
CA GLU A 133 -17.02 7.77 -11.33
C GLU A 133 -15.50 7.82 -11.21
N ASP A 134 -14.81 8.18 -12.30
CA ASP A 134 -13.36 8.14 -12.45
C ASP A 134 -12.71 6.82 -11.96
N VAL A 135 -13.25 5.70 -12.47
CA VAL A 135 -12.87 4.35 -12.05
C VAL A 135 -12.52 3.48 -13.24
N ILE A 136 -11.44 2.71 -13.10
CA ILE A 136 -11.09 1.64 -14.02
C ILE A 136 -11.62 0.35 -13.43
N ARG A 137 -12.30 -0.46 -14.24
CA ARG A 137 -12.83 -1.76 -13.82
C ARG A 137 -12.16 -2.89 -14.59
N THR A 138 -11.80 -3.97 -13.90
CA THR A 138 -11.32 -5.23 -14.50
C THR A 138 -12.19 -6.38 -14.02
N PHE A 139 -12.57 -7.29 -14.91
CA PHE A 139 -13.36 -8.45 -14.55
C PHE A 139 -12.45 -9.64 -14.24
N ASP A 140 -12.60 -10.20 -13.03
CA ASP A 140 -11.95 -11.45 -12.66
C ASP A 140 -12.85 -12.64 -13.08
N PRO A 141 -12.47 -13.45 -14.06
CA PRO A 141 -13.27 -14.58 -14.50
C PRO A 141 -13.24 -15.79 -13.55
N ILE A 142 -12.34 -15.82 -12.56
CA ILE A 142 -12.24 -16.87 -11.55
C ILE A 142 -13.31 -16.64 -10.48
N GLU A 143 -13.32 -15.43 -9.90
CA GLU A 143 -14.30 -15.04 -8.87
C GLU A 143 -15.65 -14.61 -9.48
N GLY A 144 -15.66 -14.21 -10.76
CA GLY A 144 -16.86 -13.75 -11.44
C GLY A 144 -17.30 -12.35 -11.03
N GLU A 145 -16.37 -11.52 -10.54
CA GLU A 145 -16.63 -10.19 -9.99
C GLU A 145 -15.85 -9.09 -10.75
N TRP A 146 -16.36 -7.86 -10.65
CA TRP A 146 -15.65 -6.67 -11.13
C TRP A 146 -14.83 -6.06 -10.01
N GLU A 147 -13.53 -5.88 -10.27
CA GLU A 147 -12.63 -5.13 -9.41
C GLU A 147 -12.61 -3.66 -9.84
N GLU A 148 -12.53 -2.75 -8.87
CA GLU A 148 -12.56 -1.31 -9.10
C GLU A 148 -11.26 -0.62 -8.66
N TRP A 149 -10.65 0.12 -9.58
CA TRP A 149 -9.42 0.89 -9.35
C TRP A 149 -9.73 2.39 -9.47
N ARG A 150 -10.01 3.01 -8.32
CA ARG A 150 -10.30 4.44 -8.23
C ARG A 150 -9.01 5.26 -8.21
N SER A 151 -9.09 6.49 -8.70
CA SER A 151 -7.96 7.42 -8.62
C SER A 151 -7.65 7.80 -7.17
N THR A 152 -6.38 8.04 -6.88
CA THR A 152 -5.92 8.53 -5.58
C THR A 152 -6.19 10.03 -5.45
N PRO A 153 -6.89 10.49 -4.41
CA PRO A 153 -7.17 11.92 -4.21
C PRO A 153 -5.92 12.68 -3.74
N GLY A 154 -5.77 13.93 -4.17
CA GLY A 154 -4.82 14.89 -3.58
C GLY A 154 -3.46 15.05 -4.29
N GLY A 155 -3.29 14.56 -5.51
CA GLY A 155 -2.14 14.85 -6.38
C GLY A 155 -2.43 15.94 -7.42
N GLU A 156 -1.39 16.43 -8.11
CA GLU A 156 -1.53 17.35 -9.26
C GLU A 156 -2.27 16.69 -10.45
N ALA A 157 -2.23 15.35 -10.53
CA ALA A 157 -2.94 14.55 -11.51
C ALA A 157 -3.51 13.28 -10.84
N PRO A 158 -4.66 12.76 -11.32
CA PRO A 158 -5.23 11.51 -10.82
C PRO A 158 -4.33 10.33 -11.20
N LEU A 159 -4.03 9.49 -10.20
CA LEU A 159 -3.23 8.28 -10.38
C LEU A 159 -3.99 7.04 -9.93
N TYR A 160 -3.89 5.97 -10.71
CA TYR A 160 -4.65 4.74 -10.54
C TYR A 160 -3.71 3.58 -10.20
N GLY A 161 -4.00 2.86 -9.12
CA GLY A 161 -3.28 1.67 -8.71
C GLY A 161 -3.95 0.41 -9.26
N VAL A 162 -3.82 0.17 -10.57
CA VAL A 162 -4.47 -0.99 -11.21
C VAL A 162 -3.75 -2.27 -10.82
N GLY A 163 -4.52 -3.24 -10.32
CA GLY A 163 -4.03 -4.56 -10.00
C GLY A 163 -3.51 -4.77 -8.57
N ALA A 164 -3.97 -3.93 -7.64
CA ALA A 164 -3.61 -4.09 -6.23
C ALA A 164 -4.26 -5.32 -5.64
N ARG A 165 -3.49 -6.11 -4.88
CA ARG A 165 -3.95 -7.33 -4.18
C ARG A 165 -4.29 -8.51 -5.09
N ALA A 166 -4.25 -8.32 -6.41
CA ALA A 166 -4.53 -9.36 -7.39
C ALA A 166 -3.28 -9.82 -8.16
N TRP A 167 -2.27 -8.95 -8.35
CA TRP A 167 -1.07 -9.30 -9.11
C TRP A 167 0.24 -8.78 -8.50
N THR A 168 1.34 -9.41 -8.89
CA THR A 168 2.70 -9.04 -8.46
C THR A 168 3.37 -8.16 -9.52
N TRP A 169 3.80 -6.98 -9.08
CA TRP A 169 4.53 -6.02 -9.91
C TRP A 169 6.03 -6.12 -9.67
N GLU A 170 6.81 -5.80 -10.70
CA GLU A 170 8.25 -5.63 -10.60
C GLU A 170 8.66 -4.26 -11.17
N GLU A 171 9.49 -3.51 -10.45
CA GLU A 171 10.28 -2.43 -11.05
C GLU A 171 11.28 -3.06 -11.99
N LYS A 172 11.33 -2.55 -13.21
CA LYS A 172 12.47 -2.75 -14.07
C LYS A 172 13.47 -1.66 -13.76
N LEU A 173 14.66 -2.08 -13.31
CA LEU A 173 15.81 -1.19 -13.30
C LEU A 173 15.95 -0.65 -14.73
N CYS A 174 15.99 0.68 -14.90
CA CYS A 174 16.44 1.25 -16.17
C CYS A 174 17.77 0.56 -16.50
N ALA A 175 17.81 -0.16 -17.63
CA ALA A 175 19.07 -0.70 -18.10
C ALA A 175 20.08 0.46 -18.13
N PRO A 176 21.32 0.27 -17.66
CA PRO A 176 22.35 1.26 -17.93
C PRO A 176 22.34 1.48 -19.45
N GLY A 177 22.16 2.73 -19.87
CA GLY A 177 22.15 3.07 -21.29
C GLY A 177 23.38 2.48 -21.97
N PRO A 178 23.33 2.21 -23.28
CA PRO A 178 24.45 1.59 -23.99
C PRO A 178 25.72 2.37 -23.67
N SER A 179 26.72 1.67 -23.13
CA SER A 179 28.06 2.24 -22.99
C SER A 179 28.48 2.70 -24.38
N SER A 180 28.72 3.99 -24.50
CA SER A 180 29.31 4.54 -25.71
C SER A 180 30.79 4.14 -25.70
N ASP A 181 31.08 2.95 -26.20
CA ASP A 181 32.43 2.53 -26.59
C ASP A 181 32.75 3.06 -28.01
#